data_AF-L0AV30-F1
#
_entry.id   AF-L0AV30-F1
#
_cell.length_a   1.000
_cell.length_b   1.000
_cell.length_c   1.000
_cell.angle_alpha   90.00
_cell.angle_beta   90.00
_cell.angle_gamma   90.00
#
_symmetry.space_group_name_H-M   'P 1'
#
loop_
_entity.id
_entity.type
_entity.pdbx_description
1 polymer ?
#
loop_
_entity_poly.entity_id
_entity_poly.type
_entity_poly.pdbx_seq_one_letter_code
_entity_poly.pdbx_strand_id
1 'polypeptide(L)'
;MSDCVRGSIWSYANIDVLNKYGYNACGHTVTPKKENTQIREFKTYIHKFPGKSLYLGGIYHNGTKQYGFKYINSCHTDLAVYYWSYDDANFCPLLIRVTKTWWSWNSDYYHEYYAQTGINTNQWTKDGIGDNVYSGFQKIINEECFKRVVVLNLSQTNNGSQYGVDGKPNSEVNPTVKIQVSGPTNVHTDYRKYIHRLSSGSMNILCTKHEGKHRPFQKFVLSTPYNEAYIYYSSKDTGHTKPLILQLGAGSDFYKLDGGEKWVHDSKITSKGLKDALDKENDTHVIDIFQNKGQYQCTSPTTNYLPRTYRIVICLGNNQNRPL
;
A
#
# COMPACT_ATOMS: atom_id res chain seq x y z
N MET A 1 16.46 -15.68 -7.65
CA MET A 1 17.10 -14.81 -8.66
C MET A 1 18.57 -14.76 -8.32
N SER A 2 19.50 -14.72 -9.29
CA SER A 2 20.91 -14.53 -8.94
C SER A 2 21.11 -13.06 -8.58
N ASP A 3 21.33 -12.76 -7.29
CA ASP A 3 21.49 -11.39 -6.78
C ASP A 3 22.79 -10.73 -7.25
N CYS A 4 23.61 -11.46 -8.02
CA CYS A 4 24.92 -11.04 -8.48
C CYS A 4 25.31 -11.66 -9.82
N VAL A 5 26.06 -10.91 -10.62
CA VAL A 5 26.95 -11.45 -11.67
C VAL A 5 28.39 -11.23 -11.22
N ARG A 6 29.13 -12.32 -10.99
CA ARG A 6 30.55 -12.28 -10.57
C ARG A 6 31.46 -12.37 -11.79
N GLY A 7 32.24 -11.33 -12.04
CA GLY A 7 33.41 -11.37 -12.92
C GLY A 7 34.70 -11.63 -12.14
N SER A 8 35.80 -11.81 -12.85
CA SER A 8 37.13 -12.05 -12.24
C SER A 8 37.67 -10.87 -11.44
N ILE A 9 37.25 -9.64 -11.75
CA ILE A 9 37.73 -8.40 -11.12
C ILE A 9 36.56 -7.59 -10.52
N TRP A 10 35.36 -7.71 -11.09
CA TRP A 10 34.21 -6.87 -10.77
C TRP A 10 32.99 -7.72 -10.42
N SER A 11 32.23 -7.30 -9.40
CA SER A 11 30.93 -7.89 -9.07
C SER A 11 29.82 -6.89 -9.39
N TYR A 12 28.74 -7.37 -9.99
CA TYR A 12 27.57 -6.57 -10.34
C TYR A 12 26.40 -6.99 -9.46
N ALA A 13 25.92 -6.07 -8.62
CA ALA A 13 24.79 -6.28 -7.73
C ALA A 13 23.48 -5.92 -8.44
N ASN A 14 22.51 -6.84 -8.35
CA ASN A 14 21.12 -6.55 -8.71
C ASN A 14 20.42 -5.94 -7.48
N ILE A 15 19.77 -4.79 -7.68
CA ILE A 15 19.16 -4.01 -6.60
C ILE A 15 17.65 -4.08 -6.74
N ASP A 16 16.97 -4.69 -5.78
CA ASP A 16 15.51 -4.61 -5.68
C ASP A 16 15.10 -3.39 -4.86
N VAL A 17 14.51 -2.41 -5.56
CA VAL A 17 14.12 -1.12 -4.98
C VAL A 17 12.92 -1.22 -4.04
N LEU A 18 12.15 -2.32 -4.12
CA LEU A 18 11.06 -2.58 -3.17
C LEU A 18 11.61 -2.82 -1.76
N ASN A 19 12.80 -3.42 -1.65
CA ASN A 19 13.38 -3.78 -0.37
C ASN A 19 13.87 -2.54 0.37
N LYS A 20 13.36 -2.34 1.59
CA LYS A 20 13.73 -1.24 2.50
C LYS A 20 14.39 -1.71 3.82
N TYR A 21 14.53 -3.02 4.02
CA TYR A 21 15.06 -3.64 5.25
C TYR A 21 16.48 -4.19 5.06
N GLY A 22 16.95 -4.24 3.82
CA GLY A 22 18.27 -4.73 3.46
C GLY A 22 18.24 -6.13 2.88
N TYR A 23 19.30 -6.45 2.15
CA TYR A 23 19.48 -7.72 1.43
C TYR A 23 20.96 -7.99 1.19
N ASN A 24 21.28 -9.23 0.89
CA ASN A 24 22.63 -9.59 0.46
C ASN A 24 22.71 -9.50 -1.07
N ALA A 25 23.69 -8.75 -1.58
CA ALA A 25 24.02 -8.70 -2.99
C ALA A 25 25.53 -9.00 -3.14
N CYS A 26 25.85 -10.07 -3.88
CA CYS A 26 27.23 -10.52 -4.09
C CYS A 26 28.03 -10.88 -2.82
N GLY A 27 27.40 -11.20 -1.69
CA GLY A 27 28.09 -11.41 -0.41
C GLY A 27 28.22 -10.14 0.43
N HIS A 28 27.75 -9.00 -0.08
CA HIS A 28 27.69 -7.74 0.66
C HIS A 28 26.28 -7.44 1.14
N THR A 29 26.14 -6.99 2.37
CA THR A 29 24.86 -6.48 2.88
C THR A 29 24.64 -5.06 2.39
N VAL A 30 23.57 -4.86 1.61
CA VAL A 30 23.08 -3.55 1.23
C VAL A 30 21.91 -3.20 2.13
N THR A 31 22.05 -2.15 2.93
CA THR A 31 20.97 -1.64 3.80
C THR A 31 20.51 -0.28 3.29
N PRO A 32 19.33 -0.20 2.65
CA PRO A 32 18.78 1.07 2.19
C PRO A 32 18.59 2.03 3.36
N LYS A 33 19.15 3.24 3.24
CA LYS A 33 18.94 4.31 4.23
C LYS A 33 17.71 5.12 3.81
N LYS A 34 16.69 5.16 4.67
CA LYS A 34 15.61 6.15 4.52
C LYS A 34 16.19 7.54 4.76
N GLU A 35 16.06 8.42 3.78
CA GLU A 35 16.45 9.82 3.90
C GLU A 35 15.21 10.69 4.11
N ASN A 36 15.33 11.68 4.99
CA ASN A 36 14.29 12.69 5.14
C ASN A 36 14.37 13.62 3.94
N THR A 37 13.44 13.47 3.01
CA THR A 37 13.25 14.42 1.93
C THR A 37 12.87 15.77 2.52
N GLN A 38 13.37 16.86 1.93
CA GLN A 38 12.88 18.21 2.27
C GLN A 38 11.38 18.37 1.92
N ILE A 39 10.86 17.48 1.08
CA ILE A 39 9.50 17.50 0.54
C ILE A 39 8.68 16.46 1.29
N ARG A 40 7.64 16.90 2.02
CA ARG A 40 6.88 16.08 2.98
C ARG A 40 6.01 15.01 2.30
N GLU A 41 5.70 15.22 1.03
CA GLU A 41 4.81 14.39 0.20
C GLU A 41 5.52 13.14 -0.31
N PHE A 42 6.86 13.09 -0.19
CA PHE A 42 7.68 12.00 -0.69
C PHE A 42 8.54 11.40 0.41
N LYS A 43 9.14 10.25 0.10
CA LYS A 43 10.19 9.62 0.89
C LYS A 43 11.24 9.03 -0.04
N THR A 44 12.48 8.96 0.43
CA THR A 44 13.61 8.43 -0.34
C THR A 44 14.27 7.28 0.38
N TYR A 45 14.65 6.25 -0.36
CA TYR A 45 15.54 5.19 0.09
C TYR A 45 16.82 5.22 -0.74
N ILE A 46 17.97 5.35 -0.09
CA ILE A 46 19.29 5.31 -0.73
C ILE A 46 19.93 3.96 -0.51
N HIS A 47 20.16 3.24 -1.60
CA HIS A 47 20.91 1.99 -1.67
C HIS A 47 22.38 2.35 -1.96
N LYS A 48 23.20 2.43 -0.90
CA LYS A 48 24.64 2.69 -1.05
C LYS A 48 25.39 1.41 -1.37
N PHE A 49 26.32 1.47 -2.31
CA PHE A 49 27.21 0.34 -2.61
C PHE A 49 28.47 0.41 -1.74
N PRO A 50 28.93 -0.71 -1.17
CA PRO A 50 30.04 -0.75 -0.21
C PRO A 50 31.43 -0.48 -0.80
N GLY A 51 31.55 -0.01 -2.05
CA GLY A 51 32.81 0.49 -2.61
C GLY A 51 33.31 -0.26 -3.85
N LYS A 52 34.61 -0.03 -4.17
CA LYS A 52 35.28 -0.13 -5.48
C LYS A 52 35.12 -1.44 -6.28
N SER A 53 34.59 -2.51 -5.70
CA SER A 53 34.44 -3.82 -6.37
C SER A 53 32.99 -4.21 -6.64
N LEU A 54 32.00 -3.42 -6.18
CA LEU A 54 30.58 -3.67 -6.39
C LEU A 54 29.96 -2.57 -7.26
N TYR A 55 29.52 -2.96 -8.44
CA TYR A 55 28.84 -2.09 -9.40
C TYR A 55 27.35 -2.40 -9.43
N LEU A 56 26.55 -1.44 -9.90
CA LEU A 56 25.15 -1.68 -10.21
C LEU A 56 25.06 -2.59 -11.45
N GLY A 57 24.44 -3.75 -11.32
CA GLY A 57 24.23 -4.71 -12.42
C GLY A 57 22.82 -4.68 -13.01
N GLY A 58 21.86 -4.29 -12.19
CA GLY A 58 20.45 -4.28 -12.56
C GLY A 58 19.63 -3.60 -11.49
N ILE A 59 18.57 -2.92 -11.92
CA ILE A 59 17.54 -2.39 -11.03
C ILE A 59 16.32 -3.30 -11.20
N TYR A 60 15.75 -3.72 -10.09
CA TYR A 60 14.59 -4.60 -10.00
C TYR A 60 13.55 -3.95 -9.10
N HIS A 61 12.29 -4.28 -9.31
CA HIS A 61 11.20 -3.95 -8.40
C HIS A 61 10.33 -5.19 -8.24
N ASN A 62 10.22 -5.68 -7.02
CA ASN A 62 9.49 -6.91 -6.70
C ASN A 62 9.97 -8.11 -7.56
N GLY A 63 11.28 -8.28 -7.67
CA GLY A 63 11.90 -9.29 -8.52
C GLY A 63 11.78 -9.08 -10.03
N THR A 64 11.13 -8.01 -10.52
CA THR A 64 11.02 -7.73 -11.96
C THR A 64 12.09 -6.75 -12.41
N LYS A 65 12.88 -7.12 -13.42
CA LYS A 65 13.92 -6.25 -13.99
C LYS A 65 13.31 -4.99 -14.58
N GLN A 66 13.93 -3.85 -14.26
CA GLN A 66 13.60 -2.53 -14.76
C GLN A 66 14.56 -2.17 -15.92
N TYR A 67 14.03 -1.49 -16.93
CA TYR A 67 14.68 -1.15 -18.20
C TYR A 67 14.69 0.36 -18.44
N GLY A 68 15.53 0.81 -19.37
CA GLY A 68 15.63 2.22 -19.76
C GLY A 68 16.84 2.97 -19.16
N PHE A 69 17.58 2.34 -18.25
CA PHE A 69 18.83 2.86 -17.69
C PHE A 69 19.98 2.65 -18.67
N LYS A 70 20.63 3.73 -19.13
CA LYS A 70 21.79 3.65 -20.02
C LYS A 70 23.08 3.58 -19.20
N TYR A 71 23.98 2.67 -19.60
CA TYR A 71 25.29 2.49 -18.98
C TYR A 71 25.24 2.20 -17.47
N ILE A 72 24.23 1.44 -17.02
CA ILE A 72 24.01 1.05 -15.62
C ILE A 72 25.20 0.26 -15.03
N ASN A 73 26.02 -0.37 -15.87
CA ASN A 73 27.17 -1.15 -15.43
C ASN A 73 28.48 -0.34 -15.28
N SER A 74 28.43 1.00 -15.35
CA SER A 74 29.60 1.87 -15.10
C SER A 74 29.80 2.20 -13.60
N CYS A 75 30.81 2.98 -13.23
CA CYS A 75 31.12 3.33 -11.84
C CYS A 75 29.96 4.08 -11.13
N HIS A 76 29.14 3.33 -10.37
CA HIS A 76 28.04 3.86 -9.58
C HIS A 76 28.35 3.77 -8.09
N THR A 77 27.93 4.77 -7.32
CA THR A 77 28.14 4.79 -5.86
C THR A 77 26.87 4.51 -5.07
N ASP A 78 25.73 4.97 -5.58
CA ASP A 78 24.44 4.78 -4.95
C ASP A 78 23.30 4.86 -5.96
N LEU A 79 22.18 4.27 -5.55
CA LEU A 79 20.87 4.37 -6.18
C LEU A 79 19.90 4.94 -5.16
N ALA A 80 19.27 6.09 -5.45
CA ALA A 80 18.18 6.62 -4.64
C ALA A 80 16.84 6.43 -5.34
N VAL A 81 15.85 6.02 -4.58
CA VAL A 81 14.51 5.71 -5.11
C VAL A 81 13.50 6.51 -4.31
N TYR A 82 12.62 7.19 -5.04
CA TYR A 82 11.67 8.11 -4.47
C TYR A 82 10.25 7.56 -4.61
N TYR A 83 9.51 7.63 -3.51
CA TYR A 83 8.14 7.14 -3.38
C TYR A 83 7.26 8.24 -2.79
N TRP A 84 5.94 8.08 -2.91
CA TRP A 84 4.99 8.82 -2.07
C TRP A 84 5.27 8.56 -0.59
N SER A 85 5.13 9.58 0.26
CA SER A 85 5.32 9.43 1.71
C SER A 85 4.30 8.46 2.32
N TYR A 86 3.12 8.33 1.68
CA TYR A 86 2.03 7.43 2.06
C TYR A 86 2.06 6.05 1.36
N ASP A 87 3.05 5.75 0.52
CA ASP A 87 3.27 4.42 -0.07
C ASP A 87 4.07 3.52 0.87
N ASP A 88 3.50 3.09 1.99
CA ASP A 88 4.24 2.32 3.00
C ASP A 88 4.80 0.99 2.48
N ALA A 89 4.24 0.41 1.43
CA ALA A 89 4.72 -0.82 0.81
C ALA A 89 5.78 -0.62 -0.28
N ASN A 90 6.09 0.62 -0.67
CA ASN A 90 7.01 0.96 -1.77
C ASN A 90 6.57 0.34 -3.12
N PHE A 91 5.26 0.27 -3.34
CA PHE A 91 4.68 -0.29 -4.55
C PHE A 91 4.82 0.60 -5.78
N CYS A 92 4.95 1.91 -5.61
CA CYS A 92 4.94 2.89 -6.70
C CYS A 92 6.21 3.75 -6.67
N PRO A 93 7.36 3.24 -7.17
CA PRO A 93 8.56 4.06 -7.33
C PRO A 93 8.29 5.13 -8.40
N LEU A 94 8.48 6.40 -8.06
CA LEU A 94 8.15 7.54 -8.93
C LEU A 94 9.36 7.98 -9.75
N LEU A 95 10.50 8.06 -9.08
CA LEU A 95 11.75 8.56 -9.62
C LEU A 95 12.90 7.70 -9.10
N ILE A 96 13.88 7.49 -9.96
CA ILE A 96 15.15 6.86 -9.61
C ILE A 96 16.27 7.83 -9.92
N ARG A 97 17.14 8.07 -8.93
CA ARG A 97 18.42 8.75 -9.11
C ARG A 97 19.54 7.73 -9.08
N VAL A 98 20.37 7.77 -10.10
CA VAL A 98 21.59 6.97 -10.20
C VAL A 98 22.78 7.92 -10.06
N THR A 99 23.63 7.71 -9.06
CA THR A 99 24.84 8.52 -8.86
C THR A 99 26.02 7.87 -9.57
N LYS A 100 26.64 8.61 -10.49
CA LYS A 100 27.74 8.17 -11.36
C LYS A 100 29.02 8.93 -11.03
N THR A 101 30.16 8.27 -11.23
CA THR A 101 31.47 8.91 -11.25
C THR A 101 32.07 8.86 -12.66
N TRP A 102 32.81 9.90 -13.04
CA TRP A 102 33.58 9.88 -14.28
C TRP A 102 34.73 8.87 -14.19
N TRP A 103 35.15 8.34 -15.35
CA TRP A 103 36.21 7.35 -15.42
C TRP A 103 37.49 7.91 -14.80
N SER A 104 37.87 7.32 -13.67
CA SER A 104 39.19 7.43 -13.04
C SER A 104 39.39 8.70 -12.18
N TRP A 105 39.53 8.46 -10.86
CA TRP A 105 40.20 9.28 -9.83
C TRP A 105 39.66 10.67 -9.47
N ASN A 106 38.79 11.30 -10.25
CA ASN A 106 38.15 12.56 -9.84
C ASN A 106 36.88 12.31 -8.99
N SER A 107 36.72 13.10 -7.93
CA SER A 107 35.58 13.12 -7.02
C SER A 107 34.31 13.73 -7.61
N ASP A 108 34.24 13.89 -8.93
CA ASP A 108 33.11 14.54 -9.59
C ASP A 108 31.98 13.53 -9.76
N TYR A 109 31.00 13.66 -8.88
CA TYR A 109 29.75 12.93 -8.93
C TYR A 109 28.76 13.69 -9.80
N TYR A 110 28.03 12.96 -10.64
CA TYR A 110 26.85 13.50 -11.30
C TYR A 110 25.67 12.56 -11.12
N HIS A 111 24.48 13.14 -11.21
CA HIS A 111 23.23 12.43 -11.01
C HIS A 111 22.49 12.29 -12.33
N GLU A 112 22.00 11.09 -12.58
CA GLU A 112 21.00 10.86 -13.61
C GLU A 112 19.67 10.49 -12.97
N TYR A 113 18.61 11.15 -13.41
CA TYR A 113 17.26 10.92 -12.95
C TYR A 113 16.48 10.17 -14.02
N TYR A 114 15.64 9.26 -13.57
CA TYR A 114 14.82 8.41 -14.42
C TYR A 114 13.41 8.41 -13.86
N ALA A 115 12.43 8.73 -14.70
CA ALA A 115 11.02 8.69 -14.36
C ALA A 115 10.37 7.46 -15.00
N GLN A 116 9.39 6.88 -14.29
CA GLN A 116 8.64 5.74 -14.80
C GLN A 116 7.67 6.20 -15.89
N THR A 117 7.53 5.42 -16.97
CA THR A 117 6.67 5.81 -18.12
C THR A 117 5.17 5.58 -17.89
N GLY A 118 4.77 5.18 -16.68
CA GLY A 118 3.40 4.82 -16.32
C GLY A 118 3.33 3.97 -15.06
N ILE A 119 2.11 3.63 -14.62
CA ILE A 119 1.91 2.68 -13.52
C ILE A 119 2.21 1.26 -14.02
N ASN A 120 2.87 0.44 -13.20
CA ASN A 120 3.12 -0.98 -13.46
C ASN A 120 3.95 -1.27 -14.72
N THR A 121 4.68 -0.27 -15.23
CA THR A 121 5.64 -0.47 -16.32
C THR A 121 7.01 -0.71 -15.71
N ASN A 122 7.79 -1.57 -16.37
CA ASN A 122 9.20 -1.76 -16.06
C ASN A 122 10.12 -0.86 -16.92
N GLN A 123 9.55 0.11 -17.62
CA GLN A 123 10.26 1.05 -18.50
C GLN A 123 10.44 2.39 -17.81
N TRP A 124 11.65 2.89 -17.93
CA TRP A 124 12.09 4.16 -17.38
C TRP A 124 12.67 5.03 -18.48
N THR A 125 12.43 6.33 -18.39
CA THR A 125 13.03 7.30 -19.32
C THR A 125 13.91 8.25 -18.52
N LYS A 126 15.10 8.52 -19.04
CA LYS A 126 15.99 9.54 -18.45
C LYS A 126 15.26 10.87 -18.47
N ASP A 127 15.08 11.46 -17.29
CA ASP A 127 14.42 12.74 -17.13
C ASP A 127 15.45 13.87 -17.05
N GLY A 128 15.09 15.02 -17.62
CA GLY A 128 15.93 16.23 -17.68
C GLY A 128 15.84 17.10 -16.43
N ILE A 129 15.46 16.51 -15.29
CA ILE A 129 15.15 17.24 -14.04
C ILE A 129 16.35 18.02 -13.49
N GLY A 130 17.58 17.69 -13.92
CA GLY A 130 18.80 18.26 -13.37
C GLY A 130 18.87 18.02 -11.86
N ASP A 131 19.53 18.90 -11.12
CA ASP A 131 19.68 18.75 -9.66
C ASP A 131 18.44 19.16 -8.85
N ASN A 132 17.38 19.69 -9.49
CA ASN A 132 16.16 20.10 -8.80
C ASN A 132 15.11 18.98 -8.81
N VAL A 133 15.26 18.02 -7.90
CA VAL A 133 14.34 16.87 -7.78
C VAL A 133 12.87 17.29 -7.55
N TYR A 134 12.62 18.45 -6.93
CA TYR A 134 11.26 18.92 -6.63
C TYR A 134 10.45 19.22 -7.89
N SER A 135 11.03 19.90 -8.88
CA SER A 135 10.33 20.19 -10.14
C SER A 135 9.99 18.90 -10.89
N GLY A 136 10.87 17.91 -10.81
CA GLY A 136 10.65 16.57 -11.32
C GLY A 136 9.45 15.86 -10.71
N PHE A 137 9.29 15.93 -9.39
CA PHE A 137 8.09 15.42 -8.75
C PHE A 137 6.85 16.14 -9.22
N GLN A 138 6.84 17.47 -9.19
CA GLN A 138 5.67 18.24 -9.63
C GLN A 138 5.26 17.88 -11.07
N LYS A 139 6.22 17.59 -11.94
CA LYS A 139 5.92 17.05 -13.28
C LYS A 139 5.28 15.65 -13.20
N ILE A 140 5.96 14.69 -12.57
CA ILE A 140 5.51 13.27 -12.49
C ILE A 140 4.12 13.15 -11.87
N ILE A 141 3.85 13.87 -10.78
CA ILE A 141 2.58 13.73 -10.05
C ILE A 141 1.37 14.26 -10.83
N ASN A 142 1.62 15.20 -11.74
CA ASN A 142 0.61 15.79 -12.61
C ASN A 142 0.43 14.99 -13.92
N GLU A 143 1.27 13.98 -14.18
CA GLU A 143 1.08 13.07 -15.31
C GLU A 143 -0.23 12.29 -15.16
N GLU A 144 -0.92 12.05 -16.28
CA GLU A 144 -2.23 11.38 -16.32
C GLU A 144 -2.25 10.03 -15.59
N CYS A 145 -1.16 9.28 -15.67
CA CYS A 145 -1.03 7.97 -15.05
C CYS A 145 -0.91 8.07 -13.52
N PHE A 146 -0.26 9.09 -12.95
CA PHE A 146 -0.04 9.20 -11.51
C PHE A 146 -1.07 10.06 -10.80
N LYS A 147 -1.74 10.98 -11.51
CA LYS A 147 -2.68 11.92 -10.89
C LYS A 147 -3.88 11.27 -10.19
N ARG A 148 -4.19 10.02 -10.55
CA ARG A 148 -5.31 9.22 -9.99
C ARG A 148 -4.84 8.06 -9.11
N VAL A 149 -3.57 8.09 -8.68
CA VAL A 149 -3.09 7.20 -7.61
C VAL A 149 -3.61 7.75 -6.29
N VAL A 150 -4.43 6.96 -5.59
CA VAL A 150 -5.15 7.43 -4.39
C VAL A 150 -4.95 6.53 -3.18
N VAL A 151 -5.09 7.13 -2.00
CA VAL A 151 -5.25 6.49 -0.70
C VAL A 151 -6.71 6.59 -0.30
N LEU A 152 -7.37 5.45 -0.09
CA LEU A 152 -8.75 5.45 0.38
C LEU A 152 -8.80 5.71 1.89
N ASN A 153 -9.37 6.83 2.31
CA ASN A 153 -9.63 7.09 3.73
C ASN A 153 -10.93 6.43 4.17
N LEU A 154 -10.82 5.29 4.83
CA LEU A 154 -11.94 4.46 5.28
C LEU A 154 -12.66 5.07 6.51
N SER A 155 -12.01 5.98 7.22
CA SER A 155 -12.65 6.73 8.31
C SER A 155 -13.60 7.81 7.80
N GLN A 156 -13.63 8.07 6.49
CA GLN A 156 -14.59 8.98 5.88
C GLN A 156 -15.86 8.20 5.52
N THR A 157 -16.86 8.28 6.41
CA THR A 157 -18.14 7.59 6.26
C THR A 157 -19.34 8.55 6.13
N ASN A 158 -19.10 9.86 6.20
CA ASN A 158 -20.13 10.87 6.06
C ASN A 158 -20.64 10.94 4.61
N ASN A 159 -21.95 10.83 4.41
CA ASN A 159 -22.57 10.92 3.08
C ASN A 159 -22.26 12.28 2.43
N GLY A 160 -21.77 12.28 1.20
CA GLY A 160 -21.44 13.49 0.46
C GLY A 160 -20.10 14.14 0.87
N SER A 161 -19.35 13.55 1.81
CA SER A 161 -18.03 14.05 2.14
C SER A 161 -17.03 13.83 1.00
N GLN A 162 -15.96 14.60 1.02
CA GLN A 162 -14.88 14.52 0.04
C GLN A 162 -13.51 14.64 0.71
N TYR A 163 -12.51 14.01 0.12
CA TYR A 163 -11.12 14.11 0.54
C TYR A 163 -10.18 14.00 -0.68
N GLY A 164 -8.94 14.44 -0.54
CA GLY A 164 -7.93 14.42 -1.61
C GLY A 164 -7.16 13.10 -1.70
N VAL A 165 -6.27 12.98 -2.69
CA VAL A 165 -5.62 11.71 -3.08
C VAL A 165 -4.77 11.05 -2.00
N ASP A 166 -4.29 11.79 -1.00
CA ASP A 166 -3.53 11.26 0.15
C ASP A 166 -4.40 10.93 1.38
N GLY A 167 -5.72 10.92 1.21
CA GLY A 167 -6.68 10.64 2.27
C GLY A 167 -6.92 11.79 3.24
N LYS A 168 -6.38 13.00 3.00
CA LYS A 168 -6.63 14.20 3.80
C LYS A 168 -7.79 15.03 3.22
N PRO A 169 -8.48 15.88 4.00
CA PRO A 169 -9.51 16.78 3.44
C PRO A 169 -8.98 17.64 2.28
N ASN A 170 -7.79 18.20 2.47
CA ASN A 170 -7.05 18.97 1.46
C ASN A 170 -5.70 18.30 1.20
N SER A 171 -5.51 17.82 -0.02
CA SER A 171 -4.24 17.26 -0.46
C SER A 171 -3.42 18.36 -1.15
N GLU A 172 -2.14 18.45 -0.80
CA GLU A 172 -1.19 19.32 -1.50
C GLU A 172 -0.82 18.75 -2.87
N VAL A 173 -0.94 17.43 -3.01
CA VAL A 173 -0.75 16.68 -4.25
C VAL A 173 -2.08 16.58 -4.97
N ASN A 174 -2.11 16.94 -6.26
CA ASN A 174 -3.30 16.84 -7.11
C ASN A 174 -4.57 17.42 -6.44
N PRO A 175 -4.56 18.71 -6.02
CA PRO A 175 -5.60 19.30 -5.18
C PRO A 175 -7.00 19.28 -5.82
N THR A 176 -7.08 19.18 -7.15
CA THR A 176 -8.32 19.11 -7.94
C THR A 176 -8.93 17.71 -7.97
N VAL A 177 -8.17 16.66 -7.64
CA VAL A 177 -8.63 15.27 -7.63
C VAL A 177 -9.21 14.97 -6.24
N LYS A 178 -10.52 14.75 -6.20
CA LYS A 178 -11.27 14.47 -4.97
C LYS A 178 -11.96 13.11 -5.04
N ILE A 179 -11.86 12.36 -3.95
CA ILE A 179 -12.63 11.15 -3.70
C ILE A 179 -13.89 11.55 -2.95
N GLN A 180 -15.04 11.19 -3.51
CA GLN A 180 -16.37 11.37 -2.93
C GLN A 180 -16.78 10.13 -2.15
N VAL A 181 -17.44 10.34 -1.02
CA VAL A 181 -18.02 9.29 -0.21
C VAL A 181 -19.54 9.33 -0.32
N SER A 182 -20.16 8.17 -0.48
CA SER A 182 -21.61 8.02 -0.37
C SER A 182 -21.99 6.80 0.45
N GLY A 183 -23.20 6.83 1.01
CA GLY A 183 -23.70 5.80 1.92
C GLY A 183 -24.13 6.37 3.28
N PRO A 184 -24.48 5.52 4.26
CA PRO A 184 -24.50 4.07 4.15
C PRO A 184 -25.61 3.57 3.21
N THR A 185 -25.34 2.49 2.50
CA THR A 185 -26.39 1.63 1.91
C THR A 185 -26.47 0.35 2.73
N ASN A 186 -27.68 -0.07 3.10
CA ASN A 186 -27.87 -1.36 3.75
C ASN A 186 -27.64 -2.47 2.72
N VAL A 187 -26.72 -3.39 3.04
CA VAL A 187 -26.45 -4.59 2.22
C VAL A 187 -27.27 -5.76 2.75
N HIS A 188 -27.27 -5.86 4.08
CA HIS A 188 -28.13 -6.72 4.89
C HIS A 188 -28.60 -5.92 6.11
N THR A 189 -29.49 -6.48 6.91
CA THR A 189 -29.95 -5.90 8.19
C THR A 189 -28.78 -5.50 9.10
N ASP A 190 -27.71 -6.29 9.08
CA ASP A 190 -26.59 -6.19 10.02
C ASP A 190 -25.37 -5.47 9.45
N TYR A 191 -25.37 -5.05 8.17
CA TYR A 191 -24.19 -4.47 7.52
C TYR A 191 -24.51 -3.25 6.66
N ARG A 192 -23.59 -2.27 6.74
CA ARG A 192 -23.60 -1.03 5.98
C ARG A 192 -22.44 -1.01 5.00
N LYS A 193 -22.69 -0.52 3.79
CA LYS A 193 -21.71 -0.27 2.75
C LYS A 193 -21.51 1.23 2.54
N TYR A 194 -20.26 1.64 2.42
CA TYR A 194 -19.86 2.99 2.01
C TYR A 194 -19.10 2.91 0.70
N ILE A 195 -19.35 3.85 -0.20
CA ILE A 195 -18.81 3.87 -1.56
C ILE A 195 -17.85 5.06 -1.67
N HIS A 196 -16.62 4.78 -2.05
CA HIS A 196 -15.60 5.76 -2.40
C HIS A 196 -15.40 5.78 -3.92
N ARG A 197 -15.45 6.95 -4.55
CA ARG A 197 -15.24 7.11 -6.00
C ARG A 197 -14.67 8.48 -6.34
N LEU A 198 -14.02 8.63 -7.48
CA LEU A 198 -13.70 9.97 -7.98
C LEU A 198 -14.96 10.67 -8.49
N SER A 199 -14.95 12.00 -8.48
CA SER A 199 -15.97 12.79 -9.18
C SER A 199 -16.03 12.48 -10.69
N SER A 200 -14.89 12.07 -11.27
CA SER A 200 -14.79 11.67 -12.67
C SER A 200 -13.61 10.72 -12.88
N GLY A 201 -13.83 9.69 -13.70
CA GLY A 201 -12.83 8.68 -14.05
C GLY A 201 -12.62 7.60 -12.98
N SER A 202 -11.56 6.82 -13.17
CA SER A 202 -11.17 5.68 -12.34
C SER A 202 -9.98 5.99 -11.44
N MET A 203 -9.84 5.22 -10.36
CA MET A 203 -8.77 5.32 -9.36
C MET A 203 -7.79 4.16 -9.47
N ASN A 204 -6.49 4.44 -9.33
CA ASN A 204 -5.49 3.43 -9.04
C ASN A 204 -5.24 3.47 -7.53
N ILE A 205 -5.65 2.42 -6.82
CA ILE A 205 -5.65 2.46 -5.35
C ILE A 205 -4.30 1.96 -4.83
N LEU A 206 -3.58 2.82 -4.12
CA LEU A 206 -2.25 2.53 -3.59
C LEU A 206 -2.32 1.75 -2.26
N CYS A 207 -3.12 2.27 -1.35
CA CYS A 207 -3.36 1.72 -0.03
C CYS A 207 -4.66 2.29 0.52
N THR A 208 -5.03 1.88 1.74
CA THR A 208 -6.10 2.55 2.49
C THR A 208 -5.51 3.26 3.71
N LYS A 209 -6.29 4.16 4.31
CA LYS A 209 -6.01 4.84 5.56
C LYS A 209 -7.22 4.68 6.47
N HIS A 210 -7.01 4.25 7.71
CA HIS A 210 -8.06 4.17 8.72
C HIS A 210 -7.49 4.61 10.06
N GLU A 211 -8.17 5.54 10.72
CA GLU A 211 -7.75 6.13 12.01
C GLU A 211 -6.31 6.67 11.95
N GLY A 212 -5.98 7.35 10.85
CA GLY A 212 -4.65 7.92 10.64
C GLY A 212 -3.57 6.93 10.20
N LYS A 213 -3.80 5.61 10.29
CA LYS A 213 -2.84 4.57 9.92
C LYS A 213 -3.06 4.09 8.48
N HIS A 214 -1.99 4.03 7.68
CA HIS A 214 -2.06 3.38 6.36
C HIS A 214 -2.07 1.86 6.49
N ARG A 215 -2.83 1.21 5.61
CA ARG A 215 -2.94 -0.24 5.50
C ARG A 215 -2.67 -0.61 4.04
N PRO A 216 -1.46 -1.10 3.72
CA PRO A 216 -1.13 -1.47 2.35
C PRO A 216 -1.83 -2.77 1.94
N PHE A 217 -1.87 -3.03 0.65
CA PHE A 217 -2.21 -4.36 0.15
C PHE A 217 -1.04 -5.32 0.33
N GLN A 218 -1.32 -6.60 0.52
CA GLN A 218 -0.27 -7.63 0.56
C GLN A 218 0.39 -7.79 -0.81
N LYS A 219 -0.39 -7.62 -1.88
CA LYS A 219 0.05 -7.68 -3.27
C LYS A 219 -0.21 -6.36 -3.97
N PHE A 220 0.55 -6.11 -5.01
CA PHE A 220 0.39 -4.92 -5.85
C PHE A 220 -0.97 -4.93 -6.57
N VAL A 221 -1.78 -3.88 -6.38
CA VAL A 221 -3.13 -3.72 -7.00
C VAL A 221 -3.25 -2.49 -7.90
N LEU A 222 -2.19 -1.69 -8.02
CA LEU A 222 -2.20 -0.42 -8.74
C LEU A 222 -2.39 -0.59 -10.26
N SER A 223 -2.14 -1.77 -10.82
CA SER A 223 -2.28 -2.03 -12.27
C SER A 223 -3.72 -1.90 -12.77
N THR A 224 -4.70 -2.11 -11.89
CA THR A 224 -6.11 -2.15 -12.26
C THR A 224 -6.79 -0.86 -11.80
N PRO A 225 -7.32 -0.05 -12.71
CA PRO A 225 -8.11 1.11 -12.34
C PRO A 225 -9.53 0.70 -11.93
N TYR A 226 -10.05 1.31 -10.86
CA TYR A 226 -11.40 1.05 -10.33
C TYR A 226 -12.23 2.33 -10.30
N ASN A 227 -13.47 2.27 -10.80
CA ASN A 227 -14.39 3.43 -10.74
C ASN A 227 -14.88 3.73 -9.32
N GLU A 228 -14.91 2.70 -8.48
CA GLU A 228 -15.42 2.77 -7.12
C GLU A 228 -14.74 1.72 -6.24
N ALA A 229 -14.75 1.96 -4.95
CA ALA A 229 -14.37 1.01 -3.93
C ALA A 229 -15.42 1.03 -2.83
N TYR A 230 -15.70 -0.14 -2.26
CA TYR A 230 -16.72 -0.32 -1.25
C TYR A 230 -16.08 -0.81 0.04
N ILE A 231 -16.45 -0.19 1.15
CA ILE A 231 -16.05 -0.65 2.48
C ILE A 231 -17.29 -1.05 3.27
N TYR A 232 -17.21 -2.22 3.90
CA TYR A 232 -18.30 -2.81 4.65
C TYR A 232 -18.01 -2.75 6.15
N TYR A 233 -19.02 -2.30 6.90
CA TYR A 233 -19.00 -2.21 8.36
C TYR A 233 -20.23 -2.90 8.94
N SER A 234 -20.12 -3.35 10.19
CA SER A 234 -21.29 -3.76 10.98
C SER A 234 -22.21 -2.58 11.23
N SER A 235 -23.52 -2.77 11.10
CA SER A 235 -24.54 -1.80 11.51
C SER A 235 -24.46 -1.48 13.02
N LYS A 236 -23.82 -2.35 13.81
CA LYS A 236 -23.59 -2.17 15.25
C LYS A 236 -22.31 -1.41 15.57
N ASP A 237 -21.38 -1.29 14.62
CA ASP A 237 -20.14 -0.50 14.76
C ASP A 237 -20.43 0.96 14.36
N THR A 238 -21.08 1.70 15.26
CA THR A 238 -21.50 3.09 15.02
C THR A 238 -20.33 4.06 14.85
N GLY A 239 -19.15 3.71 15.37
CA GLY A 239 -17.91 4.47 15.23
C GLY A 239 -17.07 4.07 14.01
N HIS A 240 -17.50 3.06 13.24
CA HIS A 240 -16.77 2.54 12.08
C HIS A 240 -15.32 2.16 12.41
N THR A 241 -15.09 1.68 13.62
CA THR A 241 -13.75 1.37 14.14
C THR A 241 -13.15 0.14 13.47
N LYS A 242 -13.98 -0.80 12.99
CA LYS A 242 -13.56 -2.07 12.40
C LYS A 242 -14.06 -2.23 10.96
N PRO A 243 -13.30 -1.78 9.95
CA PRO A 243 -13.60 -2.13 8.56
C PRO A 243 -13.49 -3.65 8.39
N LEU A 244 -14.53 -4.29 7.86
CA LEU A 244 -14.61 -5.75 7.75
C LEU A 244 -14.04 -6.25 6.42
N ILE A 245 -14.62 -5.77 5.32
CA ILE A 245 -14.26 -6.18 3.95
C ILE A 245 -14.11 -4.92 3.10
N LEU A 246 -13.10 -4.91 2.25
CA LEU A 246 -12.91 -3.94 1.18
C LEU A 246 -13.18 -4.64 -0.16
N GLN A 247 -14.03 -4.07 -1.00
CA GLN A 247 -14.25 -4.53 -2.37
C GLN A 247 -13.80 -3.45 -3.35
N LEU A 248 -13.03 -3.82 -4.37
CA LEU A 248 -12.59 -2.91 -5.41
C LEU A 248 -13.40 -3.12 -6.68
N GLY A 249 -14.09 -2.07 -7.15
CA GLY A 249 -15.01 -2.13 -8.28
C GLY A 249 -16.24 -3.01 -8.05
N ALA A 250 -17.06 -3.16 -9.08
CA ALA A 250 -18.27 -3.99 -9.06
C ALA A 250 -18.00 -5.51 -9.21
N GLY A 251 -16.72 -5.90 -9.32
CA GLY A 251 -16.29 -7.28 -9.57
C GLY A 251 -16.13 -8.12 -8.30
N SER A 252 -15.29 -9.15 -8.41
CA SER A 252 -15.00 -10.13 -7.35
C SER A 252 -13.72 -9.82 -6.55
N ASP A 253 -13.20 -8.59 -6.64
CA ASP A 253 -11.96 -8.21 -5.97
C ASP A 253 -12.24 -7.82 -4.51
N PHE A 254 -12.37 -8.83 -3.66
CA PHE A 254 -12.61 -8.67 -2.22
C PHE A 254 -11.33 -8.86 -1.42
N TYR A 255 -11.16 -8.02 -0.40
CA TYR A 255 -9.99 -7.98 0.47
C TYR A 255 -10.40 -7.96 1.92
N LYS A 256 -9.56 -8.59 2.74
CA LYS A 256 -9.71 -8.65 4.20
C LYS A 256 -8.43 -8.21 4.89
N LEU A 257 -8.55 -7.73 6.12
CA LEU A 257 -7.39 -7.35 6.91
C LEU A 257 -6.76 -8.58 7.57
N ASP A 258 -5.53 -8.90 7.18
CA ASP A 258 -4.71 -9.90 7.87
C ASP A 258 -4.04 -9.26 9.09
N GLY A 259 -4.40 -9.73 10.29
CA GLY A 259 -3.92 -9.19 11.57
C GLY A 259 -4.22 -7.71 11.78
N GLY A 260 -5.16 -7.12 11.03
CA GLY A 260 -5.41 -5.69 11.04
C GLY A 260 -4.35 -4.84 10.33
N GLU A 261 -3.36 -5.44 9.66
CA GLU A 261 -2.22 -4.69 9.10
C GLU A 261 -2.29 -4.47 7.59
N LYS A 262 -2.63 -5.53 6.84
CA LYS A 262 -2.55 -5.54 5.38
C LYS A 262 -3.80 -6.11 4.74
N TRP A 263 -4.18 -5.58 3.59
CA TRP A 263 -5.29 -6.11 2.78
C TRP A 263 -4.84 -7.31 1.97
N VAL A 264 -5.44 -8.48 2.24
CA VAL A 264 -5.21 -9.72 1.53
C VAL A 264 -6.40 -10.02 0.64
N HIS A 265 -6.14 -10.24 -0.65
CA HIS A 265 -7.18 -10.64 -1.60
C HIS A 265 -7.73 -12.02 -1.24
N ASP A 266 -9.05 -12.13 -1.09
CA ASP A 266 -9.74 -13.38 -0.79
C ASP A 266 -10.67 -13.75 -1.96
N SER A 267 -10.14 -14.55 -2.87
CA SER A 267 -10.86 -15.02 -4.07
C SER A 267 -12.03 -15.97 -3.76
N LYS A 268 -12.21 -16.40 -2.51
CA LYS A 268 -13.35 -17.25 -2.11
C LYS A 268 -14.60 -16.41 -1.82
N ILE A 269 -14.44 -15.10 -1.59
CA ILE A 269 -15.56 -14.21 -1.37
C ILE A 269 -16.17 -13.89 -2.73
N THR A 270 -17.49 -14.08 -2.83
CA THR A 270 -18.29 -13.74 -4.01
C THR A 270 -19.44 -12.87 -3.57
N SER A 271 -20.08 -12.16 -4.48
CA SER A 271 -21.26 -11.33 -4.15
C SER A 271 -22.37 -12.15 -3.48
N LYS A 272 -22.53 -13.44 -3.83
CA LYS A 272 -23.49 -14.36 -3.21
C LYS A 272 -23.06 -14.80 -1.80
N GLY A 273 -21.76 -15.00 -1.57
CA GLY A 273 -21.18 -15.40 -0.28
C GLY A 273 -20.72 -14.23 0.60
N LEU A 274 -21.03 -12.99 0.20
CA LEU A 274 -20.54 -11.79 0.90
C LEU A 274 -21.07 -11.71 2.33
N LYS A 275 -22.33 -12.09 2.56
CA LYS A 275 -22.92 -12.11 3.91
C LYS A 275 -22.14 -13.03 4.85
N ASP A 276 -21.88 -14.26 4.42
CA ASP A 276 -21.18 -15.26 5.23
C ASP A 276 -19.75 -14.80 5.53
N ALA A 277 -19.10 -14.14 4.57
CA ALA A 277 -17.79 -13.53 4.77
C ALA A 277 -17.84 -12.38 5.80
N LEU A 278 -18.84 -11.49 5.72
CA LEU A 278 -19.04 -10.41 6.69
C LEU A 278 -19.32 -10.95 8.09
N ASP A 279 -20.17 -11.98 8.21
CA ASP A 279 -20.49 -12.65 9.47
C ASP A 279 -19.23 -13.24 10.12
N LYS A 280 -18.36 -13.83 9.31
CA LYS A 280 -17.08 -14.37 9.76
C LYS A 280 -16.12 -13.28 10.26
N GLU A 281 -15.98 -12.18 9.54
CA GLU A 281 -15.03 -11.11 9.91
C GLU A 281 -15.55 -10.19 11.03
N ASN A 282 -16.87 -10.15 11.26
CA ASN A 282 -17.46 -9.35 12.34
C ASN A 282 -17.21 -9.94 13.74
N ASP A 283 -16.60 -11.13 13.86
CA ASP A 283 -16.39 -11.87 15.11
C ASP A 283 -17.66 -12.07 15.96
N THR A 284 -18.84 -11.89 15.36
CA THR A 284 -20.12 -12.16 16.03
C THR A 284 -20.43 -13.64 15.93
N HIS A 285 -20.26 -14.36 17.04
CA HIS A 285 -20.82 -15.70 17.19
C HIS A 285 -22.36 -15.61 17.13
N VAL A 286 -22.96 -16.05 16.03
CA VAL A 286 -24.39 -16.31 15.98
C VAL A 286 -24.63 -17.64 16.66
N ILE A 287 -25.14 -17.59 17.89
CA ILE A 287 -25.52 -18.79 18.64
C ILE A 287 -26.97 -19.11 18.28
N ASP A 288 -27.19 -20.24 17.61
CA ASP A 288 -28.54 -20.80 17.47
C ASP A 288 -28.99 -21.39 18.81
N ILE A 289 -29.76 -20.61 19.55
CA ILE A 289 -30.30 -21.00 20.86
C ILE A 289 -31.37 -22.10 20.77
N PHE A 290 -31.88 -22.42 19.57
CA PHE A 290 -32.89 -23.48 19.40
C PHE A 290 -32.27 -24.88 19.26
N GLN A 291 -31.01 -24.99 18.84
CA GLN A 291 -30.35 -26.28 18.64
C GLN A 291 -29.80 -26.89 19.93
N ASN A 292 -29.56 -26.09 20.97
CA ASN A 292 -28.94 -26.55 22.21
C ASN A 292 -29.94 -26.60 23.37
N LYS A 293 -30.42 -27.80 23.71
CA LYS A 293 -31.27 -28.03 24.89
C LYS A 293 -30.51 -27.91 26.24
N GLY A 294 -29.19 -27.69 26.23
CA GLY A 294 -28.30 -27.61 27.42
C GLY A 294 -27.64 -26.24 27.69
N GLN A 295 -26.83 -26.14 28.75
CA GLN A 295 -26.01 -24.95 29.07
C GLN A 295 -24.96 -24.72 27.96
N TYR A 296 -24.90 -23.49 27.43
CA TYR A 296 -23.94 -23.13 26.40
C TYR A 296 -22.62 -22.67 27.02
N GLN A 297 -21.51 -23.31 26.65
CA GLN A 297 -20.18 -22.81 26.98
C GLN A 297 -19.73 -21.87 25.85
N CYS A 298 -19.67 -20.55 26.11
CA CYS A 298 -18.96 -19.65 25.20
C CYS A 298 -17.47 -20.04 25.28
N THR A 299 -16.87 -20.49 24.18
CA THR A 299 -15.44 -20.87 24.07
C THR A 299 -14.49 -19.68 24.07
N SER A 300 -14.98 -18.48 24.40
CA SER A 300 -14.14 -17.30 24.60
C SER A 300 -13.29 -17.50 25.86
N PRO A 301 -11.98 -17.18 25.84
CA PRO A 301 -11.09 -17.39 26.98
C PRO A 301 -11.45 -16.63 28.27
N THR A 302 -12.45 -15.73 28.26
CA THR A 302 -12.68 -14.77 29.35
C THR A 302 -14.12 -14.62 29.86
N THR A 303 -15.08 -15.48 29.51
CA THR A 303 -16.47 -15.33 30.03
C THR A 303 -17.04 -16.54 30.77
N ASN A 304 -17.33 -16.33 32.06
CA ASN A 304 -18.07 -17.23 32.95
C ASN A 304 -19.54 -17.40 32.50
N TYR A 305 -20.08 -18.58 32.82
CA TYR A 305 -21.45 -19.06 32.61
C TYR A 305 -22.56 -18.01 32.83
N LEU A 306 -23.55 -17.96 31.94
CA LEU A 306 -24.76 -17.14 32.10
C LEU A 306 -26.02 -18.01 32.31
N PRO A 307 -26.89 -17.68 33.30
CA PRO A 307 -28.14 -18.40 33.53
C PRO A 307 -29.24 -18.00 32.53
N ARG A 308 -30.17 -18.93 32.31
CA ARG A 308 -31.32 -18.80 31.39
C ARG A 308 -32.24 -17.66 31.80
N THR A 309 -32.33 -16.61 30.98
CA THR A 309 -33.59 -15.90 30.73
C THR A 309 -33.55 -15.31 29.32
N TYR A 310 -34.67 -15.44 28.61
CA TYR A 310 -34.86 -15.12 27.19
C TYR A 310 -34.41 -13.70 26.82
N ARG A 311 -33.18 -13.56 26.34
CA ARG A 311 -32.71 -12.42 25.54
C ARG A 311 -31.66 -12.94 24.56
N ILE A 312 -31.65 -12.39 23.35
CA ILE A 312 -30.60 -12.59 22.36
C ILE A 312 -29.24 -12.32 23.05
N VAL A 313 -28.44 -13.37 23.27
CA VAL A 313 -27.12 -13.23 23.90
C VAL A 313 -26.11 -12.98 22.78
N ILE A 314 -25.66 -11.74 22.65
CA ILE A 314 -24.50 -11.40 21.84
C ILE A 314 -23.28 -11.57 22.75
N CYS A 315 -22.51 -12.66 22.62
CA CYS A 315 -21.18 -12.78 23.24
C CYS A 315 -20.27 -11.74 22.53
N LEU A 316 -20.19 -10.50 23.03
CA LEU A 316 -19.24 -9.49 22.56
C LEU A 316 -17.88 -9.76 23.20
N GLY A 317 -16.87 -10.09 22.39
CA GLY A 317 -15.49 -10.20 22.85
C GLY A 317 -14.92 -8.80 23.13
N ASN A 318 -14.79 -8.43 24.40
CA ASN A 318 -14.06 -7.22 24.79
C ASN A 318 -12.56 -7.44 24.57
N ASN A 319 -12.00 -6.78 23.56
CA ASN A 319 -10.56 -6.75 23.32
C ASN A 319 -9.97 -5.50 23.99
N GLN A 320 -9.77 -5.56 25.32
CA GLN A 320 -8.94 -4.58 26.03
C GLN A 320 -7.75 -5.29 26.68
N ASN A 321 -6.60 -5.21 26.00
CA ASN A 321 -5.29 -5.31 26.61
C ASN A 321 -4.30 -4.48 25.77
N ARG A 322 -4.07 -3.23 26.18
CA ARG A 322 -2.83 -2.49 25.87
C ARG A 322 -2.26 -2.01 27.21
N PRO A 323 -1.00 -2.33 27.54
CA PRO A 323 -0.32 -1.69 28.66
C PRO A 323 -0.01 -0.23 28.31
N LEU A 324 -0.03 0.60 29.36
CA LEU A 324 0.36 2.02 29.36
C LEU A 324 1.84 2.21 28.97
#